data_AF-A0A4D4NA32-F1
#
_entry.id   AF-A0A4D4NA32-F1
#
_cell.length_a   1.000
_cell.length_b   1.000
_cell.length_c   1.000
_cell.angle_alpha   90.00
_cell.angle_beta   90.00
_cell.angle_gamma   90.00
#
_symmetry.space_group_name_H-M   'P 1'
#
loop_
_entity.id
_entity.type
_entity.pdbx_description
1 polymer ?
#
loop_
_entity_poly.entity_id
_entity_poly.type
_entity_poly.pdbx_seq_one_letter_code
_entity_poly.pdbx_strand_id
1 'polypeptide(L)' 'MDLGRAHAQRRHGGEALDCLLRAEAVAPETIQTHQAARAAIRELVLVAGANASRDLLELAERADALD' A
#
# COMPACT_ATOMS: atom_id res chain seq x y z
N MET A 1 11.99 17.67 -12.42
CA MET A 1 13.15 17.06 -11.76
C MET A 1 12.79 16.88 -10.30
N ASP A 2 12.11 15.77 -9.99
CA ASP A 2 11.59 15.45 -8.64
C ASP A 2 12.11 14.10 -8.16
N LEU A 3 13.28 13.65 -8.65
CA LEU A 3 13.88 12.37 -8.29
C LEU A 3 14.02 12.23 -6.76
N GLY A 4 14.43 13.30 -6.06
CA GLY A 4 14.52 13.29 -4.59
C GLY A 4 13.16 13.10 -3.90
N ARG A 5 12.10 13.73 -4.41
CA ARG A 5 10.72 13.58 -3.91
C ARG A 5 10.18 12.18 -4.20
N ALA A 6 10.41 11.65 -5.40
CA ALA A 6 10.05 10.29 -5.76
C ALA A 6 10.80 9.26 -4.91
N HIS A 7 12.08 9.45 -4.62
CA HIS A 7 12.85 8.58 -3.73
C HIS A 7 12.44 8.70 -2.26
N ALA A 8 12.06 9.89 -1.79
CA ALA A 8 11.53 10.09 -0.44
C ALA A 8 10.14 9.44 -0.26
N GLN A 9 9.24 9.63 -1.23
CA GLN A 9 7.92 8.97 -1.24
C GLN A 9 8.05 7.46 -1.35
N ARG A 10 8.98 6.94 -2.17
CA ARG A 10 9.29 5.51 -2.25
C ARG A 10 9.83 4.94 -0.95
N ARG A 11 10.67 5.69 -0.21
CA ARG A 11 11.17 5.26 1.11
C ARG A 11 10.05 5.09 2.12
N HIS A 12 9.13 6.05 2.19
CA HIS A 12 7.99 5.95 3.09
C HIS A 12 6.97 4.90 2.62
N GLY A 13 6.79 4.73 1.30
CA GLY A 13 5.87 3.74 0.73
C GLY A 13 6.29 2.29 1.04
N GLY A 14 7.59 1.99 1.06
CA GLY A 14 8.09 0.68 1.47
C GLY A 14 7.79 0.37 2.93
N GLU A 15 8.09 1.30 3.85
CA GLU A 15 7.80 1.13 5.28
C GLU A 15 6.29 1.03 5.56
N ALA A 16 5.47 1.79 4.83
CA ALA A 16 4.02 1.73 4.93
C ALA A 16 3.47 0.38 4.45
N LEU A 17 3.96 -0.13 3.32
CA LEU A 17 3.61 -1.46 2.82
C LEU A 17 4.00 -2.55 3.82
N ASP A 18 5.22 -2.50 4.36
CA ASP A 18 5.68 -3.48 5.36
C ASP A 18 4.80 -3.47 6.62
N CYS A 19 4.38 -2.29 7.08
CA CYS A 19 3.45 -2.17 8.21
C CYS A 19 2.09 -2.79 7.90
N LEU A 20 1.56 -2.56 6.69
CA LEU A 20 0.27 -3.13 6.28
C LEU A 20 0.34 -4.64 6.11
N LEU A 21 1.42 -5.18 5.55
CA LEU A 21 1.64 -6.63 5.43
C LEU A 21 1.78 -7.30 6.80
N ARG A 22 2.51 -6.69 7.73
CA ARG A 22 2.59 -7.18 9.12
C ARG A 22 1.23 -7.14 9.81
N ALA A 23 0.45 -6.07 9.60
CA ALA A 23 -0.88 -5.97 10.16
C ALA A 23 -1.85 -7.00 9.55
N GLU A 24 -1.76 -7.26 8.24
CA GLU A 24 -2.55 -8.30 7.56
C GLU A 24 -2.22 -9.69 8.11
N ALA A 25 -0.93 -9.97 8.40
CA ALA A 25 -0.51 -11.22 9.01
C ALA A 25 -1.05 -11.43 10.44
N VAL A 26 -1.35 -10.36 11.17
CA VAL A 26 -1.89 -10.42 12.55
C VAL A 26 -3.42 -10.42 12.54
N ALA A 27 -4.05 -9.61 11.70
CA ALA A 27 -5.49 -9.41 11.65
C ALA A 27 -5.97 -9.18 10.21
N PRO A 28 -6.05 -10.24 9.39
CA PRO A 28 -6.38 -10.11 7.97
C PRO A 28 -7.76 -9.51 7.75
N GLU A 29 -8.73 -9.91 8.57
CA GLU A 29 -10.12 -9.44 8.50
C GLU A 29 -10.21 -7.93 8.72
N THR A 30 -9.39 -7.38 9.62
CA THR A 30 -9.32 -5.95 9.88
C THR A 30 -8.74 -5.21 8.68
N ILE A 31 -7.64 -5.68 8.10
CA ILE A 31 -7.04 -5.01 6.93
C ILE A 31 -7.97 -5.05 5.71
N GLN A 32 -8.68 -6.15 5.50
CA GLN A 32 -9.56 -6.33 4.34
C GLN A 32 -10.89 -5.57 4.47
N THR A 33 -11.40 -5.37 5.69
CA THR A 33 -12.71 -4.72 5.90
C THR A 33 -12.61 -3.26 6.35
N HIS A 34 -11.48 -2.85 6.94
CA HIS A 34 -11.36 -1.51 7.52
C HIS A 34 -11.15 -0.45 6.43
N GLN A 35 -12.10 0.47 6.31
CA GLN A 35 -12.10 1.51 5.27
C GLN A 35 -10.81 2.34 5.24
N ALA A 36 -10.24 2.68 6.40
CA ALA A 36 -8.99 3.46 6.43
C ALA A 36 -7.78 2.66 5.92
N ALA A 37 -7.76 1.33 6.10
CA ALA A 37 -6.70 0.48 5.58
C ALA A 37 -6.80 0.40 4.05
N ARG A 38 -8.02 0.20 3.52
CA ARG A 38 -8.29 0.22 2.06
C ARG A 38 -7.89 1.55 1.43
N ALA A 39 -8.25 2.67 2.05
CA ALA A 39 -7.88 3.99 1.58
C ALA A 39 -6.35 4.19 1.54
N ALA A 40 -5.63 3.76 2.59
CA ALA A 40 -4.17 3.84 2.63
C ALA A 40 -3.50 2.95 1.57
N ILE A 41 -3.99 1.72 1.37
CA ILE A 41 -3.48 0.82 0.32
C ILE A 41 -3.70 1.43 -1.07
N ARG A 42 -4.89 1.98 -1.33
CA ARG A 42 -5.21 2.66 -2.60
C ARG A 42 -4.32 3.87 -2.85
N GLU A 43 -4.08 4.69 -1.82
CA GLU A 43 -3.17 5.83 -1.91
C GLU A 43 -1.75 5.39 -2.25
N LEU A 44 -1.24 4.32 -1.61
CA LEU A 44 0.07 3.76 -1.90
C LEU A 44 0.18 3.29 -3.37
N VAL A 45 -0.85 2.61 -3.89
CA VAL A 45 -0.90 2.20 -5.31
C VAL A 45 -0.87 3.41 -6.23
N LEU A 46 -1.65 4.46 -5.95
CA LEU A 46 -1.67 5.68 -6.77
C LEU A 46 -0.33 6.43 -6.75
N VAL A 47 0.31 6.52 -5.59
CA VAL A 47 1.62 7.17 -5.43
C VAL A 47 2.71 6.37 -6.14
N ALA A 48 2.68 5.03 -6.05
CA ALA A 48 3.65 4.18 -6.74
C ALA A 48 3.44 4.18 -8.26
N GLY A 49 2.18 4.31 -8.70
CA GLY A 49 1.77 4.34 -10.10
C GLY A 49 2.30 3.12 -10.85
N ALA A 50 2.92 3.35 -12.01
CA ALA A 50 3.52 2.29 -12.83
C ALA A 50 4.66 1.51 -12.15
N ASN A 51 5.15 1.98 -10.99
CA ASN A 51 6.21 1.30 -10.23
C ASN A 51 5.66 0.59 -8.97
N ALA A 52 4.35 0.40 -8.86
CA ALA A 52 3.78 -0.38 -7.77
C ALA A 52 4.43 -1.77 -7.74
N SER A 53 4.91 -2.15 -6.55
CA SER A 53 5.46 -3.49 -6.35
C SER A 53 4.35 -4.53 -6.47
N ARG A 54 4.72 -5.75 -6.84
CA ARG A 54 3.78 -6.87 -6.93
C ARG A 54 3.04 -7.09 -5.60
N ASP A 55 3.76 -7.05 -4.50
CA ASP A 55 3.19 -7.26 -3.16
C ASP A 55 2.14 -6.20 -2.80
N LEU A 56 2.34 -4.95 -3.22
CA LEU A 56 1.37 -3.87 -3.02
C LEU A 56 0.10 -4.10 -3.84
N LEU A 57 0.24 -4.56 -5.09
CA LEU A 57 -0.91 -4.87 -5.95
C LEU A 57 -1.71 -6.07 -5.41
N GLU A 58 -1.03 -7.12 -4.97
CA GLU A 58 -1.68 -8.30 -4.39
C GLU A 58 -2.39 -7.97 -3.07
N LEU A 59 -1.80 -7.11 -2.23
CA LEU A 59 -2.45 -6.59 -1.02
C LEU A 59 -3.69 -5.76 -1.37
N ALA A 60 -3.60 -4.91 -2.39
CA ALA A 60 -4.72 -4.09 -2.85
C ALA A 60 -5.88 -4.94 -3.39
N GLU A 61 -5.59 -6.02 -4.11
CA GLU A 61 -6.60 -6.96 -4.58
C GLU A 61 -7.29 -7.68 -3.42
N ARG A 62 -6.54 -8.21 -2.44
CA ARG A 62 -7.13 -8.88 -1.25
C ARG A 62 -7.98 -7.95 -0.40
N ALA A 63 -7.56 -6.69 -0.28
CA ALA A 63 -8.29 -5.68 0.47
C ALA A 63 -9.37 -4.97 -0.36
N ASP A 64 -9.60 -5.39 -1.62
CA ASP A 64 -10.58 -4.78 -2.52
C ASP A 64 -10.35 -3.26 -2.65
N ALA A 65 -9.09 -2.82 -2.63
CA ALA A 65 -8.68 -1.41 -2.61
C ALA A 65 -8.38 -0.85 -4.00
N LEU A 66 -8.65 -1.61 -5.06
CA LEU A 66 -8.48 -1.21 -6.46
C LEU A 66 -9.77 -0.67 -7.10
N ASP A 67 -10.92 -0.86 -6.45
CA ASP A 67 -12.21 -0.28 -6.85
C ASP A 67 -12.35 1.21 -6.50
#